data_AF-A0A7X9HKA6-F1
#
_entry.id   AF-A0A7X9HKA6-F1
#
_cell.length_a   1.000
_cell.length_b   1.000
_cell.length_c   1.000
_cell.angle_alpha   90.00
_cell.angle_beta   90.00
_cell.angle_gamma   90.00
#
_symmetry.space_group_name_H-M   'P 1'
#
loop_
_entity.id
_entity.type
_entity.pdbx_description
1 polymer ?
#
loop_
_entity_poly.entity_id
_entity_poly.type
_entity_poly.pdbx_seq_one_letter_code
_entity_poly.pdbx_strand_id
1 'polypeptide(L)'
;MRGMRVARFPPGEIVLAGRPFGESLFSEVDRLLAQGYCPEGRLEIETEEKRLTCLVHRSLPHLGGLQEEDVFSPVWLKDFPVRARQMLGAVCTLQRTDPVQVLLAAIHFRSRPEVQATTELLDLAHVLSVLEREGQDAALALERAGARTLLFLQKGKPARVYFADPATAPAQGAVTDRFLAHVYDPAAPPGRVEVWKSLNIAPDPDAGTSLSLLAEAARPPPPATVLVRLGGRVVLQRPFMPPAMTVGRDPVCEIPLDNLSVSRRHARICWEKGRFVVEDLGSANGTTRNGEPVQRAPLDKNDRVGVGKFELSLAEAADTVSPDATMHLMPRAAGEVRLVGDGVSIPLARQLSIGRSASADVQARGWRVRPFHALILEEGPGVFRLRCTGGPVQLNGRRVKESLLRPRDVLVVGRSRFTVQAAFDGEDTQG
;
A
#
# COMPACT_ATOMS: atom_id res chain seq x y z
N MET A 1 8.06 2.70 24.01
CA MET A 1 6.95 2.13 23.22
C MET A 1 6.64 3.09 22.09
N ARG A 2 7.02 2.80 20.84
CA ARG A 2 6.66 3.66 19.70
C ARG A 2 5.23 3.29 19.30
N GLY A 3 4.32 4.27 19.41
CA GLY A 3 2.91 4.09 19.04
C GLY A 3 2.74 3.74 17.57
N MET A 4 1.64 3.06 17.27
CA MET A 4 1.21 2.67 15.93
C MET A 4 1.21 3.87 14.98
N ARG A 5 1.69 3.68 13.75
CA ARG A 5 1.68 4.73 12.70
C ARG A 5 0.39 4.78 11.88
N VAL A 6 -0.56 3.93 12.21
CA VAL A 6 -1.80 3.74 11.46
C VAL A 6 -2.96 4.18 12.35
N ALA A 7 -3.80 5.06 11.84
CA ALA A 7 -4.92 5.60 12.59
C ALA A 7 -5.91 4.49 12.98
N ARG A 8 -6.28 4.41 14.27
CA ARG A 8 -7.18 3.37 14.80
C ARG A 8 -8.63 3.76 14.65
N PHE A 9 -9.46 2.82 14.19
CA PHE A 9 -10.90 2.92 14.31
C PHE A 9 -11.36 2.74 15.77
N PRO A 10 -12.52 3.32 16.16
CA PRO A 10 -13.11 3.11 17.49
C PRO A 10 -13.21 1.62 17.83
N PRO A 11 -12.81 1.17 19.02
CA PRO A 11 -12.71 -0.25 19.33
C PRO A 11 -14.08 -0.95 19.35
N GLY A 12 -14.08 -2.23 18.99
CA GLY A 12 -15.22 -3.15 19.16
C GLY A 12 -15.02 -4.12 20.32
N GLU A 13 -15.98 -5.01 20.51
CA GLU A 13 -15.86 -6.13 21.44
C GLU A 13 -14.95 -7.21 20.84
N ILE A 14 -13.95 -7.66 21.60
CA ILE A 14 -12.96 -8.63 21.12
C ILE A 14 -13.59 -10.02 21.06
N VAL A 15 -13.61 -10.62 19.87
CA VAL A 15 -14.01 -12.02 19.63
C VAL A 15 -12.79 -12.93 19.55
N LEU A 16 -11.72 -12.46 18.90
CA LEU A 16 -10.43 -13.13 18.83
C LEU A 16 -9.34 -12.11 19.16
N ALA A 17 -8.55 -12.38 20.20
CA ALA A 17 -7.60 -11.43 20.74
C ALA A 17 -6.18 -11.62 20.16
N GLY A 18 -5.69 -10.57 19.49
CA GLY A 18 -4.27 -10.24 19.26
C GLY A 18 -3.26 -11.38 19.20
N ARG A 19 -3.42 -12.32 18.27
CA ARG A 19 -2.50 -13.46 18.07
C ARG A 19 -1.67 -13.32 16.78
N PRO A 20 -0.48 -13.94 16.69
CA PRO A 20 0.30 -13.94 15.45
C PRO A 20 -0.50 -14.51 14.26
N PHE A 21 -0.29 -13.93 13.08
CA PHE A 21 -0.85 -14.45 11.83
C PHE A 21 -0.34 -15.87 11.54
N GLY A 22 -1.24 -16.74 11.09
CA GLY A 22 -0.94 -18.07 10.57
C GLY A 22 -2.06 -18.56 9.65
N GLU A 23 -1.77 -19.52 8.77
CA GLU A 23 -2.72 -19.97 7.73
C GLU A 23 -4.06 -20.49 8.30
N SER A 24 -4.06 -21.03 9.53
CA SER A 24 -5.29 -21.50 10.18
C SER A 24 -6.26 -20.39 10.61
N LEU A 25 -5.81 -19.12 10.60
CA LEU A 25 -6.63 -17.96 10.97
C LEU A 25 -7.93 -17.92 10.18
N PHE A 26 -7.88 -18.13 8.86
CA PHE A 26 -9.06 -17.98 8.01
C PHE A 26 -10.14 -19.01 8.34
N SER A 27 -9.76 -20.28 8.51
CA SER A 27 -10.70 -21.34 8.91
C SER A 27 -11.23 -21.15 10.33
N GLU A 28 -10.45 -20.53 11.23
CA GLU A 28 -10.91 -20.18 12.57
C GLU A 28 -11.93 -19.04 12.55
N VAL A 29 -11.65 -17.97 11.80
CA VAL A 29 -12.57 -16.85 11.61
C VAL A 29 -13.87 -17.34 10.97
N ASP A 30 -13.80 -18.12 9.89
CA ASP A 30 -14.99 -18.67 9.24
C ASP A 30 -15.88 -19.47 10.19
N ARG A 31 -15.29 -20.27 11.11
CA ARG A 31 -16.04 -20.99 12.14
C ARG A 31 -16.74 -20.04 13.12
N LEU A 32 -16.05 -18.99 13.59
CA LEU A 32 -16.63 -17.99 14.49
C LEU A 32 -17.78 -17.22 13.83
N LEU A 33 -17.63 -16.90 12.54
CA LEU A 33 -18.66 -16.25 11.74
C LEU A 33 -19.88 -17.17 11.57
N ALA A 34 -19.67 -18.42 11.17
CA ALA A 34 -20.75 -19.40 11.01
C ALA A 34 -21.55 -19.65 12.30
N GLN A 35 -20.91 -19.51 13.46
CA GLN A 35 -21.53 -19.62 14.79
C GLN A 35 -22.21 -18.33 15.26
N GLY A 36 -22.13 -17.24 14.50
CA GLY A 36 -22.78 -15.97 14.83
C GLY A 36 -22.07 -15.14 15.90
N TYR A 37 -20.80 -15.43 16.22
CA TYR A 37 -20.07 -14.65 17.23
C TYR A 37 -19.76 -13.23 16.79
N CYS A 38 -19.66 -12.98 15.49
CA CYS A 38 -19.34 -11.68 14.91
C CYS A 38 -20.25 -11.39 13.69
N PRO A 39 -21.53 -11.03 13.90
CA PRO A 39 -22.42 -10.72 12.80
C PRO A 39 -22.02 -9.44 12.08
N GLU A 40 -21.61 -8.44 12.85
CA GLU A 40 -21.10 -7.16 12.35
C GLU A 40 -19.74 -6.96 12.99
N GLY A 41 -18.72 -6.65 12.19
CA GLY A 41 -17.38 -6.55 12.74
C GLY A 41 -16.28 -6.35 11.73
N ARG A 42 -15.06 -6.57 12.21
CA ARG A 42 -13.84 -6.47 11.43
C ARG A 42 -12.80 -7.47 11.90
N LEU A 43 -12.21 -8.18 10.94
CA LEU A 43 -10.95 -8.88 11.11
C LEU A 43 -9.84 -7.90 10.73
N GLU A 44 -8.98 -7.56 11.70
CA GLU A 44 -7.80 -6.72 11.50
C GLU A 44 -6.54 -7.59 11.58
N ILE A 45 -5.69 -7.51 10.55
CA ILE A 45 -4.36 -8.10 10.49
C ILE A 45 -3.38 -6.93 10.42
N GLU A 46 -2.51 -6.80 11.43
CA GLU A 46 -1.82 -5.54 11.69
C GLU A 46 -0.33 -5.71 11.93
N THR A 47 0.47 -4.82 11.34
CA THR A 47 1.88 -4.60 11.69
C THR A 47 2.04 -3.19 12.26
N GLU A 48 3.27 -2.79 12.59
CA GLU A 48 3.54 -1.40 13.03
C GLU A 48 3.20 -0.34 11.96
N GLU A 49 3.24 -0.73 10.67
CA GLU A 49 3.15 0.19 9.53
C GLU A 49 1.86 0.05 8.72
N LYS A 50 1.18 -1.11 8.79
CA LYS A 50 0.03 -1.42 7.94
C LYS A 50 -1.06 -2.12 8.71
N ARG A 51 -2.30 -1.88 8.30
CA ARG A 51 -3.49 -2.57 8.79
C ARG A 51 -4.32 -3.05 7.60
N LEU A 52 -4.44 -4.36 7.47
CA LEU A 52 -5.35 -4.99 6.53
C LEU A 52 -6.64 -5.35 7.27
N THR A 53 -7.77 -4.91 6.73
CA THR A 53 -9.08 -5.04 7.38
C THR A 53 -10.05 -5.77 6.45
N CYS A 54 -10.65 -6.85 6.95
CA CYS A 54 -11.81 -7.48 6.33
C CYS A 54 -13.04 -7.11 7.17
N LEU A 55 -13.96 -6.37 6.57
CA LEU A 55 -15.24 -6.02 7.15
C LEU A 55 -16.20 -7.20 7.05
N VAL A 56 -16.89 -7.45 8.15
CA VAL A 56 -17.86 -8.53 8.29
C VAL A 56 -19.25 -7.91 8.44
N HIS A 57 -20.19 -8.39 7.62
CA HIS A 57 -21.59 -7.99 7.66
C HIS A 57 -22.48 -9.23 7.61
N ARG A 58 -23.47 -9.34 8.50
CA ARG A 58 -24.33 -10.53 8.65
C ARG A 58 -23.56 -11.85 8.72
N SER A 59 -22.48 -11.87 9.51
CA SER A 59 -21.60 -13.04 9.71
C SER A 59 -20.91 -13.51 8.43
N LEU A 60 -20.72 -12.62 7.46
CA LEU A 60 -20.07 -12.94 6.19
C LEU A 60 -18.99 -11.89 5.88
N PRO A 61 -17.84 -12.31 5.30
CA PRO A 61 -16.89 -11.38 4.73
C PRO A 61 -17.59 -10.51 3.68
N HIS A 62 -17.42 -9.19 3.78
CA HIS A 62 -18.21 -8.24 3.01
C HIS A 62 -17.35 -7.31 2.15
N LEU A 63 -16.25 -6.82 2.70
CA LEU A 63 -15.38 -5.86 2.03
C LEU A 63 -13.97 -5.88 2.62
N GLY A 64 -12.95 -5.81 1.76
CA GLY A 64 -11.56 -5.64 2.20
C GLY A 64 -11.03 -4.20 2.04
N GLY A 65 -10.05 -3.86 2.88
CA GLY A 65 -9.36 -2.58 2.87
C GLY A 65 -7.96 -2.68 3.45
N LEU A 66 -7.06 -1.80 3.01
CA LEU A 66 -5.71 -1.67 3.52
C LEU A 66 -5.47 -0.21 3.92
N GLN A 67 -4.91 -0.03 5.10
CA GLN A 67 -4.45 1.25 5.60
C GLN A 67 -2.93 1.24 5.75
N GLU A 68 -2.28 2.23 5.14
CA GLU A 68 -0.84 2.47 5.24
C GLU A 68 -0.65 3.94 5.62
N GLU A 69 -0.07 4.19 6.79
CA GLU A 69 -0.05 5.54 7.39
C GLU A 69 -1.47 6.15 7.46
N ASP A 70 -1.69 7.29 6.80
CA ASP A 70 -2.97 7.99 6.71
C ASP A 70 -3.79 7.62 5.46
N VAL A 71 -3.28 6.71 4.63
CA VAL A 71 -3.89 6.36 3.34
C VAL A 71 -4.73 5.11 3.48
N PHE A 72 -6.00 5.22 3.09
CA PHE A 72 -6.92 4.10 2.97
C PHE A 72 -7.06 3.69 1.51
N SER A 73 -7.00 2.39 1.25
CA SER A 73 -7.11 1.81 -0.08
C SER A 73 -8.01 0.58 -0.09
N PRO A 74 -8.77 0.34 -1.16
CA PRO A 74 -9.59 -0.86 -1.26
C PRO A 74 -8.72 -2.10 -1.51
N VAL A 75 -9.08 -3.21 -0.88
CA VAL A 75 -8.54 -4.55 -1.17
C VAL A 75 -9.72 -5.47 -1.45
N TRP A 76 -9.75 -6.14 -2.60
CA TRP A 76 -10.80 -7.12 -2.84
C TRP A 76 -10.63 -8.36 -1.96
N LEU A 77 -11.73 -9.01 -1.59
CA LEU A 77 -11.67 -10.16 -0.67
C LEU A 77 -10.83 -11.31 -1.23
N LYS A 78 -10.87 -11.61 -2.53
CA LYS A 78 -9.98 -12.60 -3.19
C LYS A 78 -8.50 -12.29 -3.07
N ASP A 79 -8.17 -11.02 -2.95
CA ASP A 79 -6.80 -10.51 -2.84
C ASP A 79 -6.36 -10.47 -1.37
N PHE A 80 -7.32 -10.50 -0.42
CA PHE A 80 -7.09 -10.40 1.01
C PHE A 80 -6.13 -11.46 1.57
N PRO A 81 -6.26 -12.77 1.28
CA PRO A 81 -5.37 -13.78 1.84
C PRO A 81 -3.91 -13.61 1.42
N VAL A 82 -3.69 -13.18 0.16
CA VAL A 82 -2.34 -12.93 -0.35
C VAL A 82 -1.73 -11.72 0.33
N ARG A 83 -2.50 -10.64 0.53
CA ARG A 83 -2.05 -9.46 1.29
C ARG A 83 -1.73 -9.84 2.74
N ALA A 84 -2.57 -10.65 3.38
CA ALA A 84 -2.36 -11.09 4.75
C ALA A 84 -1.04 -11.86 4.92
N ARG A 85 -0.71 -12.76 3.97
CA ARG A 85 0.57 -13.50 3.95
C ARG A 85 1.80 -12.59 3.81
N GLN A 86 1.64 -11.40 3.23
CA GLN A 86 2.72 -10.40 3.10
C GLN A 86 2.92 -9.57 4.38
N MET A 87 2.01 -9.67 5.36
CA MET A 87 2.10 -8.94 6.62
C MET A 87 2.97 -9.70 7.63
N LEU A 88 4.28 -9.72 7.39
CA LEU A 88 5.24 -10.40 8.26
C LEU A 88 5.17 -9.87 9.70
N GLY A 89 5.10 -10.79 10.66
CA GLY A 89 5.00 -10.47 12.08
C GLY A 89 3.65 -9.85 12.48
N ALA A 90 2.62 -9.97 11.64
CA ALA A 90 1.33 -9.36 11.94
C ALA A 90 0.61 -10.03 13.11
N VAL A 91 -0.17 -9.19 13.80
CA VAL A 91 -1.07 -9.57 14.87
C VAL A 91 -2.51 -9.48 14.35
N CYS A 92 -3.31 -10.49 14.66
CA CYS A 92 -4.67 -10.65 14.16
C CYS A 92 -5.66 -10.47 15.29
N THR A 93 -6.70 -9.66 15.06
CA THR A 93 -7.79 -9.43 16.00
C THR A 93 -9.11 -9.48 15.25
N LEU A 94 -10.10 -10.22 15.77
CA LEU A 94 -11.48 -10.16 15.31
C LEU A 94 -12.29 -9.38 16.34
N GLN A 95 -12.98 -8.33 15.88
CA GLN A 95 -13.79 -7.47 16.73
C GLN A 95 -15.23 -7.42 16.22
N ARG A 96 -16.19 -7.65 17.12
CA ARG A 96 -17.62 -7.41 16.90
C ARG A 96 -17.90 -5.93 17.12
N THR A 97 -18.59 -5.31 16.19
CA THR A 97 -18.89 -3.87 16.21
C THR A 97 -20.34 -3.59 15.88
N ASP A 98 -20.75 -2.33 16.00
CA ASP A 98 -22.05 -1.88 15.51
C ASP A 98 -22.06 -1.83 13.95
N PRO A 99 -23.16 -2.18 13.27
CA PRO A 99 -23.22 -2.16 11.81
C PRO A 99 -22.93 -0.79 11.19
N VAL A 100 -23.23 0.31 11.88
CA VAL A 100 -22.86 1.65 11.40
C VAL A 100 -21.34 1.83 11.45
N GLN A 101 -20.61 1.27 12.42
CA GLN A 101 -19.14 1.30 12.38
C GLN A 101 -18.58 0.53 11.18
N VAL A 102 -19.21 -0.58 10.80
CA VAL A 102 -18.82 -1.35 9.60
C VAL A 102 -19.00 -0.48 8.35
N LEU A 103 -20.15 0.18 8.21
CA LEU A 103 -20.41 1.12 7.12
C LEU A 103 -19.38 2.27 7.10
N LEU A 104 -19.15 2.91 8.25
CA LEU A 104 -18.20 4.02 8.37
C LEU A 104 -16.79 3.57 7.97
N ALA A 105 -16.33 2.40 8.43
CA ALA A 105 -15.04 1.84 7.99
C ALA A 105 -15.01 1.57 6.47
N ALA A 106 -16.09 1.05 5.90
CA ALA A 106 -16.18 0.77 4.46
C ALA A 106 -16.02 2.04 3.60
N ILE A 107 -16.62 3.15 4.04
CA ILE A 107 -16.54 4.45 3.36
C ILE A 107 -15.09 4.92 3.23
N HIS A 108 -14.25 4.73 4.26
CA HIS A 108 -12.84 5.12 4.22
C HIS A 108 -12.06 4.39 3.11
N PHE A 109 -12.40 3.13 2.84
CA PHE A 109 -11.73 2.32 1.83
C PHE A 109 -12.26 2.56 0.40
N ARG A 110 -13.48 3.09 0.26
CA ARG A 110 -14.20 3.13 -1.03
C ARG A 110 -14.46 4.53 -1.56
N SER A 111 -14.46 5.53 -0.69
CA SER A 111 -14.86 6.89 -1.03
C SER A 111 -13.86 7.90 -0.51
N ARG A 112 -13.65 8.96 -1.29
CA ARG A 112 -12.88 10.13 -0.83
C ARG A 112 -13.81 11.10 -0.12
N PRO A 113 -13.36 11.76 0.96
CA PRO A 113 -14.16 12.78 1.62
C PRO A 113 -14.36 13.99 0.70
N GLU A 114 -15.55 14.59 0.70
CA GLU A 114 -15.80 15.85 -0.03
C GLU A 114 -15.22 17.06 0.69
N VAL A 115 -15.05 16.99 2.01
CA VAL A 115 -14.41 18.03 2.82
C VAL A 115 -13.30 17.41 3.64
N GLN A 116 -12.13 18.04 3.62
CA GLN A 116 -11.00 17.70 4.47
C GLN A 116 -10.34 18.98 4.97
N ALA A 117 -10.34 19.19 6.29
CA ALA A 117 -9.82 20.41 6.92
C ALA A 117 -9.29 20.13 8.34
N THR A 118 -8.56 21.07 8.92
CA THR A 118 -8.18 21.00 10.33
C THR A 118 -9.28 21.57 11.22
N THR A 119 -9.34 21.13 12.48
CA THR A 119 -10.32 21.64 13.47
C THR A 119 -10.20 23.15 13.74
N GLU A 120 -9.08 23.78 13.38
CA GLU A 120 -8.85 25.23 13.51
C GLU A 120 -9.47 26.04 12.37
N LEU A 121 -9.61 25.42 11.19
CA LEU A 121 -10.10 26.08 9.98
C LEU A 121 -11.58 25.79 9.70
N LEU A 122 -12.19 24.89 10.46
CA LEU A 122 -13.53 24.39 10.22
C LEU A 122 -14.47 24.71 11.39
N ASP A 123 -15.50 25.51 11.12
CA ASP A 123 -16.64 25.68 12.03
C ASP A 123 -17.57 24.47 11.92
N LEU A 124 -17.40 23.51 12.83
CA LEU A 124 -18.16 22.27 12.82
C LEU A 124 -19.64 22.45 13.15
N ALA A 125 -19.99 23.45 13.98
CA ALA A 125 -21.39 23.73 14.25
C ALA A 125 -22.10 24.21 12.97
N HIS A 126 -21.42 25.07 12.19
CA HIS A 126 -21.91 25.47 10.89
C HIS A 126 -22.03 24.29 9.92
N VAL A 127 -20.99 23.45 9.79
CA VAL A 127 -21.03 22.25 8.93
C VAL A 127 -22.20 21.34 9.27
N LEU A 128 -22.43 21.04 10.55
CA LEU A 128 -23.55 20.21 10.99
C LEU A 128 -24.90 20.86 10.65
N SER A 129 -25.03 22.18 10.79
CA SER A 129 -26.25 22.91 10.42
C SER A 129 -26.55 22.85 8.92
N VAL A 130 -25.51 22.86 8.06
CA VAL A 130 -25.65 22.71 6.61
C VAL A 130 -26.12 21.30 6.27
N LEU A 131 -25.48 20.27 6.85
CA LEU A 131 -25.88 18.87 6.64
C LEU A 131 -27.31 18.60 7.12
N GLU A 132 -27.72 19.20 8.23
CA GLU A 132 -29.09 19.10 8.74
C GLU A 132 -30.11 19.70 7.76
N ARG A 133 -29.81 20.88 7.19
CA ARG A 133 -30.66 21.53 6.18
C ARG A 133 -30.76 20.73 4.89
N GLU A 134 -29.67 20.11 4.46
CA GLU A 134 -29.65 19.24 3.28
C GLU A 134 -30.43 17.93 3.52
N GLY A 135 -30.58 17.51 4.79
CA GLY A 135 -31.37 16.33 5.16
C GLY A 135 -30.79 15.01 4.66
N GLN A 136 -29.50 14.99 4.30
CA GLN A 136 -28.82 13.81 3.75
C GLN A 136 -28.12 13.01 4.84
N ASP A 137 -28.01 11.69 4.64
CA ASP A 137 -27.13 10.87 5.47
C ASP A 137 -25.67 11.28 5.22
N ALA A 138 -24.88 11.38 6.28
CA ALA A 138 -23.48 11.79 6.18
C ALA A 138 -22.62 11.09 7.23
N ALA A 139 -21.32 11.04 6.96
CA ALA A 139 -20.32 10.55 7.89
C ALA A 139 -19.27 11.64 8.13
N LEU A 140 -18.82 11.78 9.37
CA LEU A 140 -17.63 12.56 9.69
C LEU A 140 -16.62 11.69 10.42
N ALA A 141 -15.34 11.96 10.20
CA ALA A 141 -14.25 11.42 11.00
C ALA A 141 -13.41 12.58 11.54
N LEU A 142 -13.12 12.55 12.84
CA LEU A 142 -12.08 13.35 13.47
C LEU A 142 -10.90 12.45 13.76
N GLU A 143 -9.75 12.73 13.14
CA GLU A 143 -8.51 12.04 13.41
C GLU A 143 -7.58 12.93 14.25
N ARG A 144 -7.12 12.39 15.39
CA ARG A 144 -6.14 13.02 16.29
C ARG A 144 -5.15 11.98 16.76
N ALA A 145 -3.85 12.28 16.62
CA ALA A 145 -2.76 11.44 17.12
C ALA A 145 -2.89 9.94 16.74
N GLY A 146 -3.35 9.64 15.52
CA GLY A 146 -3.54 8.26 15.06
C GLY A 146 -4.76 7.56 15.67
N ALA A 147 -5.76 8.29 16.13
CA ALA A 147 -7.01 7.75 16.64
C ALA A 147 -8.19 8.46 15.95
N ARG A 148 -9.18 7.70 15.48
CA ARG A 148 -10.35 8.22 14.76
C ARG A 148 -11.60 8.15 15.61
N THR A 149 -12.25 9.29 15.81
CA THR A 149 -13.63 9.39 16.30
C THR A 149 -14.54 9.50 15.09
N LEU A 150 -15.60 8.69 15.02
CA LEU A 150 -16.51 8.63 13.89
C LEU A 150 -17.89 9.13 14.28
N LEU A 151 -18.53 9.92 13.42
CA LEU A 151 -19.89 10.43 13.58
C LEU A 151 -20.73 10.03 12.37
N PHE A 152 -21.92 9.48 12.63
CA PHE A 152 -22.90 9.18 11.62
C PHE A 152 -24.11 10.09 11.78
N LEU A 153 -24.52 10.71 10.67
CA LEU A 153 -25.72 11.51 10.56
C LEU A 153 -26.76 10.75 9.76
N GLN A 154 -27.98 10.71 10.27
CA GLN A 154 -29.14 10.17 9.57
C GLN A 154 -30.11 11.30 9.28
N LYS A 155 -30.49 11.46 8.00
CA LYS A 155 -31.34 12.55 7.51
C LYS A 155 -30.84 13.92 7.99
N GLY A 156 -29.52 14.14 7.91
CA GLY A 156 -28.86 15.36 8.31
C GLY A 156 -28.65 15.55 9.83
N LYS A 157 -29.14 14.63 10.68
CA LYS A 157 -29.03 14.76 12.14
C LYS A 157 -28.00 13.80 12.72
N PRO A 158 -27.08 14.26 13.59
CA PRO A 158 -26.17 13.38 14.33
C PRO A 158 -26.92 12.28 15.08
N ALA A 159 -26.75 11.04 14.65
CA ALA A 159 -27.49 9.88 15.14
C ALA A 159 -26.62 8.99 16.02
N ARG A 160 -25.34 8.81 15.67
CA ARG A 160 -24.39 7.98 16.44
C ARG A 160 -22.99 8.57 16.40
N VAL A 161 -22.29 8.48 17.53
CA VAL A 161 -20.87 8.84 17.66
C VAL A 161 -20.11 7.67 18.27
N TYR A 162 -18.95 7.36 17.69
CA TYR A 162 -18.03 6.31 18.13
C TYR A 162 -16.69 6.95 18.44
N PHE A 163 -16.37 7.07 19.72
CA PHE A 163 -15.13 7.70 20.18
C PHE A 163 -13.96 6.75 20.04
N ALA A 164 -12.81 7.30 19.62
CA ALA A 164 -11.59 6.53 19.46
C ALA A 164 -11.13 5.88 20.77
N ASP A 165 -11.34 6.56 21.90
CA ASP A 165 -11.15 6.04 23.24
C ASP A 165 -12.47 6.17 24.04
N PRO A 166 -13.20 5.06 24.25
CA PRO A 166 -14.42 5.08 25.03
C PRO A 166 -14.24 5.49 26.50
N ALA A 167 -13.04 5.33 27.07
CA ALA A 167 -12.80 5.63 28.48
C ALA A 167 -12.73 7.15 28.75
N THR A 168 -12.31 7.93 27.76
CA THR A 168 -12.23 9.39 27.81
C THR A 168 -13.38 10.08 27.06
N ALA A 169 -14.34 9.29 26.56
CA ALA A 169 -15.48 9.80 25.83
C ALA A 169 -16.40 10.65 26.73
N PRO A 170 -16.89 11.81 26.25
CA PRO A 170 -17.93 12.56 26.94
C PRO A 170 -19.15 11.67 27.23
N ALA A 171 -19.55 11.57 28.50
CA ALA A 171 -20.53 10.59 28.96
C ALA A 171 -22.00 11.06 28.91
N GLN A 172 -22.25 12.37 28.93
CA GLN A 172 -23.59 12.96 29.04
C GLN A 172 -23.87 13.94 27.89
N GLY A 173 -25.15 14.16 27.59
CA GLY A 173 -25.62 15.07 26.53
C GLY A 173 -26.07 14.35 25.26
N ALA A 174 -26.63 15.11 24.32
CA ALA A 174 -27.00 14.58 23.02
C ALA A 174 -25.76 14.17 22.21
N VAL A 175 -25.94 13.38 21.15
CA VAL A 175 -24.84 12.92 20.26
C VAL A 175 -24.02 14.11 19.75
N THR A 176 -24.69 15.18 19.32
CA THR A 176 -24.07 16.42 18.87
C THR A 176 -23.20 17.06 19.95
N ASP A 177 -23.75 17.24 21.16
CA ASP A 177 -23.03 17.91 22.26
C ASP A 177 -21.79 17.13 22.66
N ARG A 178 -21.92 15.80 22.76
CA ARG A 178 -20.80 14.89 23.09
C ARG A 178 -19.71 14.96 22.03
N PHE A 179 -20.08 14.99 20.75
CA PHE A 179 -19.11 15.11 19.66
C PHE A 179 -18.42 16.47 19.68
N LEU A 180 -19.17 17.57 19.78
CA LEU A 180 -18.61 18.92 19.80
C LEU A 180 -17.72 19.17 21.03
N ALA A 181 -18.10 18.64 22.21
CA ALA A 181 -17.27 18.70 23.41
C ALA A 181 -15.92 17.98 23.21
N HIS A 182 -15.91 16.84 22.52
CA HIS A 182 -14.68 16.13 22.18
C HIS A 182 -13.83 16.87 21.13
N VAL A 183 -14.47 17.46 20.12
CA VAL A 183 -13.78 18.27 19.09
C VAL A 183 -13.13 19.49 19.73
N TYR A 184 -13.86 20.26 20.53
CA TYR A 184 -13.39 21.55 21.08
C TYR A 184 -12.78 21.42 22.48
N ASP A 185 -12.33 20.24 22.86
CA ASP A 185 -11.53 20.04 24.07
C ASP A 185 -10.27 20.93 24.00
N PRO A 186 -10.12 21.91 24.91
CA PRO A 186 -8.98 22.85 24.89
C PRO A 186 -7.64 22.16 25.18
N ALA A 187 -7.64 20.97 25.76
CA ALA A 187 -6.44 20.18 25.98
C ALA A 187 -6.05 19.31 24.76
N ALA A 188 -6.94 19.16 23.78
CA ALA A 188 -6.71 18.30 22.64
C ALA A 188 -5.91 19.04 21.53
N PRO A 189 -4.95 18.36 20.87
CA PRO A 189 -4.24 18.95 19.73
C PRO A 189 -5.19 19.14 18.54
N PRO A 190 -4.85 20.02 17.58
CA PRO A 190 -5.58 20.13 16.31
C PRO A 190 -5.73 18.76 15.64
N GLY A 191 -6.93 18.49 15.14
CA GLY A 191 -7.26 17.25 14.44
C GLY A 191 -7.59 17.49 12.98
N ARG A 192 -7.58 16.43 12.20
CA ARG A 192 -8.08 16.42 10.81
C ARG A 192 -9.53 15.98 10.81
N VAL A 193 -10.39 16.77 10.20
CA VAL A 193 -11.81 16.46 9.99
C VAL A 193 -12.01 16.08 8.53
N GLU A 194 -12.72 14.98 8.33
CA GLU A 194 -13.14 14.49 7.02
C GLU A 194 -14.66 14.33 7.02
N VAL A 195 -15.32 14.72 5.93
CA VAL A 195 -16.78 14.61 5.75
C VAL A 195 -17.08 13.85 4.47
N TRP A 196 -17.98 12.86 4.58
CA TRP A 196 -18.57 12.12 3.46
C TRP A 196 -20.07 12.36 3.39
N LYS A 197 -20.59 12.76 2.23
CA LYS A 197 -22.03 12.93 1.97
C LYS A 197 -22.64 11.75 1.22
N SER A 198 -21.82 10.94 0.53
CA SER A 198 -22.26 9.71 -0.12
C SER A 198 -21.82 8.47 0.65
N LEU A 199 -22.79 7.76 1.21
CA LEU A 199 -22.56 6.57 2.03
C LEU A 199 -22.95 5.25 1.32
N ASN A 200 -23.29 5.30 0.03
CA ASN A 200 -23.66 4.11 -0.72
C ASN A 200 -22.40 3.33 -1.11
N ILE A 201 -22.08 2.31 -0.31
CA ILE A 201 -20.92 1.45 -0.53
C ILE A 201 -21.38 0.09 -1.05
N ALA A 202 -20.96 -0.25 -2.27
CA ALA A 202 -21.17 -1.58 -2.81
C ALA A 202 -20.26 -2.60 -2.10
N PRO A 203 -20.77 -3.83 -1.84
CA PRO A 203 -19.93 -4.92 -1.37
C PRO A 203 -18.87 -5.30 -2.41
N ASP A 204 -17.89 -6.09 -1.97
CA ASP A 204 -16.99 -6.73 -2.93
C ASP A 204 -17.72 -7.78 -3.78
N PRO A 205 -17.31 -8.01 -5.05
CA PRO A 205 -17.96 -8.98 -5.93
C PRO A 205 -18.01 -10.41 -5.39
N ASP A 206 -17.08 -10.73 -4.48
CA ASP A 206 -16.90 -11.99 -3.79
C ASP A 206 -17.33 -11.93 -2.31
N ALA A 207 -18.07 -10.90 -1.92
CA ALA A 207 -18.72 -10.84 -0.62
C ALA A 207 -19.59 -12.09 -0.37
N GLY A 208 -19.57 -12.59 0.86
CA GLY A 208 -20.21 -13.86 1.23
C GLY A 208 -19.32 -15.08 1.06
N THR A 209 -18.21 -14.99 0.31
CA THR A 209 -17.27 -16.11 0.19
C THR A 209 -16.47 -16.24 1.48
N SER A 210 -16.30 -17.47 1.97
CA SER A 210 -15.51 -17.72 3.19
C SER A 210 -14.04 -17.38 2.98
N LEU A 211 -13.36 -16.91 4.03
CA LEU A 211 -11.96 -16.50 3.94
C LEU A 211 -11.04 -17.68 3.65
N SER A 212 -11.35 -18.87 4.16
CA SER A 212 -10.60 -20.10 3.90
C SER A 212 -10.67 -20.52 2.43
N LEU A 213 -11.84 -20.44 1.79
CA LEU A 213 -11.99 -20.73 0.37
C LEU A 213 -11.24 -19.72 -0.50
N LEU A 214 -11.29 -18.45 -0.14
CA LEU A 214 -10.49 -17.41 -0.80
C LEU A 214 -8.99 -17.69 -0.63
N ALA A 215 -8.55 -18.10 0.57
CA ALA A 215 -7.15 -18.39 0.86
C ALA A 215 -6.62 -19.62 0.11
N GLU A 216 -7.45 -20.65 -0.06
CA GLU A 216 -7.13 -21.84 -0.86
C GLU A 216 -7.05 -21.52 -2.36
N ALA A 217 -7.97 -20.71 -2.86
CA ALA A 217 -7.97 -20.27 -4.26
C ALA A 217 -6.78 -19.36 -4.58
N ALA A 218 -6.30 -18.59 -3.60
CA ALA A 218 -5.23 -17.63 -3.77
C ALA A 218 -3.83 -18.27 -3.68
N ARG A 219 -3.50 -19.15 -4.62
CA ARG A 219 -2.13 -19.65 -4.79
C ARG A 219 -1.18 -18.50 -5.13
N PRO A 220 0.03 -18.42 -4.57
CA PRO A 220 0.99 -17.40 -4.99
C PRO A 220 1.34 -17.57 -6.47
N PRO A 221 1.48 -16.49 -7.25
CA PRO A 221 1.96 -16.57 -8.62
C PRO A 221 3.42 -17.05 -8.66
N PRO A 222 3.85 -17.68 -9.76
CA PRO A 222 5.27 -17.77 -10.05
C PRO A 222 5.87 -16.35 -10.19
N PRO A 223 7.17 -16.15 -9.89
CA PRO A 223 7.83 -14.89 -10.14
C PRO A 223 7.66 -14.44 -11.59
N ALA A 224 7.13 -13.23 -11.79
CA ALA A 224 6.94 -12.64 -13.11
C ALA A 224 7.37 -11.18 -13.07
N THR A 225 7.72 -10.64 -14.24
CA THR A 225 8.00 -9.22 -14.45
C THR A 225 7.00 -8.67 -15.44
N VAL A 226 6.38 -7.54 -15.10
CA VAL A 226 5.59 -6.76 -16.05
C VAL A 226 6.52 -5.85 -16.82
N LEU A 227 6.56 -6.02 -18.15
CA LEU A 227 7.25 -5.14 -19.07
C LEU A 227 6.25 -4.15 -19.66
N VAL A 228 6.61 -2.88 -19.73
CA VAL A 228 5.84 -1.83 -20.41
C VAL A 228 6.65 -1.33 -21.59
N ARG A 229 6.03 -1.27 -22.76
CA ARG A 229 6.62 -0.81 -24.01
C ARG A 229 5.92 0.42 -24.54
N LEU A 230 6.67 1.29 -25.19
CA LEU A 230 6.19 2.42 -25.98
C LEU A 230 6.92 2.39 -27.33
N GLY A 231 6.17 2.27 -28.43
CA GLY A 231 6.76 2.12 -29.76
C GLY A 231 7.70 0.91 -29.86
N GLY A 232 7.33 -0.22 -29.24
CA GLY A 232 8.10 -1.47 -29.23
C GLY A 232 9.29 -1.52 -28.25
N ARG A 233 9.74 -0.37 -27.72
CA ARG A 233 10.85 -0.28 -26.77
C ARG A 233 10.35 -0.45 -25.33
N VAL A 234 11.02 -1.25 -24.52
CA VAL A 234 10.72 -1.35 -23.07
C VAL A 234 11.08 -0.02 -22.41
N VAL A 235 10.11 0.61 -21.76
CA VAL A 235 10.26 1.90 -21.06
C VAL A 235 10.15 1.76 -19.54
N LEU A 236 9.53 0.68 -19.07
CA LEU A 236 9.42 0.34 -17.65
C LEU A 236 9.39 -1.18 -17.52
N GLN A 237 10.03 -1.69 -16.48
CA GLN A 237 9.91 -3.07 -16.05
C GLN A 237 9.74 -3.10 -14.53
N ARG A 238 8.81 -3.92 -14.03
CA ARG A 238 8.60 -4.09 -12.59
C ARG A 238 8.27 -5.54 -12.25
N PRO A 239 8.88 -6.12 -11.20
CA PRO A 239 8.43 -7.40 -10.66
C PRO A 239 6.93 -7.35 -10.35
N PHE A 240 6.23 -8.43 -10.66
CA PHE A 240 4.83 -8.56 -10.29
C PHE A 240 4.71 -8.67 -8.78
N MET A 241 3.99 -7.73 -8.18
CA MET A 241 3.69 -7.74 -6.76
C MET A 241 2.28 -8.32 -6.57
N PRO A 242 2.15 -9.56 -6.08
CA PRO A 242 0.84 -10.13 -5.83
C PRO A 242 0.09 -9.35 -4.74
N PRO A 243 -1.25 -9.41 -4.73
CA PRO A 243 -2.11 -10.18 -5.63
C PRO A 243 -2.42 -9.48 -6.96
N ALA A 244 -2.16 -8.16 -7.04
CA ALA A 244 -2.42 -7.36 -8.21
C ALA A 244 -1.55 -6.10 -8.26
N MET A 245 -1.29 -5.62 -9.48
CA MET A 245 -0.68 -4.33 -9.76
C MET A 245 -1.63 -3.48 -10.60
N THR A 246 -1.89 -2.25 -10.17
CA THR A 246 -2.68 -1.29 -10.93
C THR A 246 -1.81 -0.52 -11.93
N VAL A 247 -2.41 -0.24 -13.08
CA VAL A 247 -1.82 0.50 -14.19
C VAL A 247 -2.66 1.75 -14.41
N GLY A 248 -2.03 2.92 -14.46
CA GLY A 248 -2.78 4.16 -14.61
C GLY A 248 -1.90 5.40 -14.62
N ARG A 249 -2.51 6.55 -14.93
CA ARG A 249 -1.83 7.85 -14.91
C ARG A 249 -1.58 8.39 -13.51
N ASP A 250 -2.34 7.94 -12.51
CA ASP A 250 -2.14 8.37 -11.13
C ASP A 250 -0.77 7.84 -10.63
N PRO A 251 0.12 8.70 -10.09
CA PRO A 251 1.43 8.28 -9.59
C PRO A 251 1.37 7.25 -8.46
N VAL A 252 0.21 7.07 -7.82
CA VAL A 252 0.01 6.04 -6.78
C VAL A 252 -0.17 4.63 -7.35
N CYS A 253 -0.38 4.47 -8.67
CA CYS A 253 -0.44 3.16 -9.30
C CYS A 253 0.91 2.43 -9.23
N GLU A 254 0.89 1.11 -9.08
CA GLU A 254 2.11 0.30 -9.08
C GLU A 254 2.87 0.38 -10.42
N ILE A 255 2.15 0.62 -11.52
CA ILE A 255 2.67 0.88 -12.86
C ILE A 255 2.15 2.26 -13.32
N PRO A 256 2.86 3.35 -12.97
CA PRO A 256 2.45 4.69 -13.33
C PRO A 256 2.81 5.00 -14.79
N LEU A 257 1.82 5.44 -15.57
CA LEU A 257 1.96 5.81 -16.98
C LEU A 257 1.46 7.24 -17.19
N ASP A 258 2.38 8.22 -17.13
CA ASP A 258 2.04 9.63 -17.25
C ASP A 258 1.65 10.01 -18.69
N ASN A 259 0.39 9.77 -19.05
CA ASN A 259 -0.15 10.11 -20.35
C ASN A 259 -1.66 10.33 -20.30
N LEU A 260 -2.14 11.42 -20.92
CA LEU A 260 -3.56 11.78 -20.95
C LEU A 260 -4.47 10.72 -21.59
N SER A 261 -3.94 9.84 -22.46
CA SER A 261 -4.70 8.70 -22.99
C SER A 261 -4.90 7.56 -21.98
N VAL A 262 -4.30 7.65 -20.79
CA VAL A 262 -4.40 6.67 -19.72
C VAL A 262 -5.25 7.25 -18.58
N SER A 263 -6.31 6.52 -18.21
CA SER A 263 -7.14 6.86 -17.06
C SER A 263 -6.34 6.83 -15.76
N ARG A 264 -6.78 7.57 -14.72
CA ARG A 264 -6.10 7.64 -13.41
C ARG A 264 -5.81 6.24 -12.83
N ARG A 265 -6.84 5.38 -12.81
CA ARG A 265 -6.72 3.94 -12.62
C ARG A 265 -7.33 3.30 -13.85
N HIS A 266 -6.51 2.75 -14.74
CA HIS A 266 -6.93 2.31 -16.07
C HIS A 266 -7.24 0.82 -16.09
N ALA A 267 -6.27 0.02 -15.69
CA ALA A 267 -6.37 -1.42 -15.68
C ALA A 267 -5.63 -1.96 -14.45
N ARG A 268 -5.76 -3.27 -14.24
CA ARG A 268 -4.88 -4.00 -13.34
C ARG A 268 -4.46 -5.32 -13.96
N ILE A 269 -3.30 -5.79 -13.53
CA ILE A 269 -2.85 -7.16 -13.74
C ILE A 269 -2.99 -7.86 -12.40
N CYS A 270 -3.67 -9.00 -12.36
CA CYS A 270 -3.85 -9.80 -11.14
C CYS A 270 -3.53 -11.27 -11.38
N TRP A 271 -3.26 -12.00 -10.31
CA TRP A 271 -3.11 -13.46 -10.33
C TRP A 271 -4.35 -14.12 -9.76
N GLU A 272 -5.10 -14.85 -10.57
CA GLU A 272 -6.36 -15.47 -10.17
C GLU A 272 -6.51 -16.86 -10.79
N LYS A 273 -6.99 -17.83 -9.99
CA LYS A 273 -7.25 -19.20 -10.44
C LYS A 273 -6.06 -19.82 -11.19
N GLY A 274 -4.84 -19.57 -10.70
CA GLY A 274 -3.61 -20.15 -11.24
C GLY A 274 -3.07 -19.52 -12.53
N ARG A 275 -3.51 -18.32 -12.90
CA ARG A 275 -3.03 -17.59 -14.10
C ARG A 275 -3.08 -16.09 -13.91
N PHE A 276 -2.31 -15.38 -14.72
CA PHE A 276 -2.41 -13.93 -14.81
C PHE A 276 -3.68 -13.53 -15.57
N VAL A 277 -4.27 -12.40 -15.16
CA VAL A 277 -5.48 -11.82 -15.76
C VAL A 277 -5.27 -10.31 -15.87
N VAL A 278 -5.68 -9.73 -17.00
CA VAL A 278 -5.89 -8.29 -17.13
C VAL A 278 -7.35 -7.96 -16.90
N GLU A 279 -7.60 -6.87 -16.20
CA GLU A 279 -8.94 -6.32 -16.00
C GLU A 279 -8.93 -4.80 -16.19
N ASP A 280 -9.81 -4.32 -17.05
CA ASP A 280 -10.07 -2.89 -17.24
C ASP A 280 -10.94 -2.37 -16.09
N LEU A 281 -10.56 -1.22 -15.52
CA LEU A 281 -11.19 -0.61 -14.34
C LEU A 281 -12.20 0.49 -14.70
N GLY A 282 -12.83 0.40 -15.87
CA GLY A 282 -13.74 1.42 -16.40
C GLY A 282 -12.98 2.56 -17.06
N SER A 283 -11.96 2.24 -17.85
CA SER A 283 -11.11 3.25 -18.47
C SER A 283 -11.81 3.95 -19.64
N ALA A 284 -11.47 5.22 -19.89
CA ALA A 284 -12.08 6.01 -20.96
C ALA A 284 -11.77 5.50 -22.38
N ASN A 285 -10.58 4.91 -22.58
CA ASN A 285 -10.11 4.44 -23.89
C ASN A 285 -10.14 2.91 -24.05
N GLY A 286 -10.55 2.20 -23.00
CA GLY A 286 -10.54 0.73 -22.96
C GLY A 286 -9.14 0.13 -22.85
N THR A 287 -9.11 -1.14 -22.46
CA THR A 287 -7.92 -2.00 -22.45
C THR A 287 -8.04 -3.00 -23.60
N THR A 288 -6.93 -3.31 -24.29
CA THR A 288 -6.92 -4.35 -25.35
C THR A 288 -6.00 -5.51 -24.98
N ARG A 289 -6.28 -6.71 -25.51
CA ARG A 289 -5.38 -7.87 -25.53
C ARG A 289 -5.13 -8.25 -26.98
N ASN A 290 -3.87 -8.21 -27.41
CA ASN A 290 -3.45 -8.49 -28.79
C ASN A 290 -4.23 -7.66 -29.84
N GLY A 291 -4.56 -6.41 -29.49
CA GLY A 291 -5.31 -5.49 -30.36
C GLY A 291 -6.83 -5.55 -30.23
N GLU A 292 -7.38 -6.57 -29.54
CA GLU A 292 -8.82 -6.70 -29.34
C GLU A 292 -9.26 -6.11 -27.99
N PRO A 293 -10.33 -5.29 -27.94
CA PRO A 293 -10.85 -4.75 -26.68
C PRO A 293 -11.28 -5.85 -25.70
N VAL A 294 -10.87 -5.72 -24.44
CA VAL A 294 -11.23 -6.65 -23.37
C VAL A 294 -11.61 -5.89 -22.10
N GLN A 295 -12.73 -6.30 -21.48
CA GLN A 295 -13.01 -5.87 -20.10
C GLN A 295 -12.18 -6.69 -19.12
N ARG A 296 -12.01 -7.99 -19.40
CA ARG A 296 -11.29 -8.93 -18.55
C ARG A 296 -10.84 -10.13 -19.36
N ALA A 297 -9.56 -10.49 -19.29
CA ALA A 297 -9.02 -11.62 -20.06
C ALA A 297 -7.84 -12.30 -19.34
N PRO A 298 -7.68 -13.63 -19.46
CA PRO A 298 -6.45 -14.29 -19.03
C PRO A 298 -5.25 -13.78 -19.86
N LEU A 299 -4.08 -13.73 -19.23
CA LEU A 299 -2.82 -13.35 -19.86
C LEU A 299 -1.85 -14.52 -19.86
N ASP A 300 -1.37 -14.85 -21.05
CA ASP A 300 -0.22 -15.73 -21.25
C ASP A 300 1.05 -14.90 -21.53
N LYS A 301 2.22 -15.52 -21.44
CA LYS A 301 3.53 -14.84 -21.59
C LYS A 301 3.73 -14.09 -22.92
N ASN A 302 3.02 -14.48 -23.97
CA ASN A 302 3.14 -13.89 -25.30
C ASN A 302 2.11 -12.79 -25.56
N ASP A 303 1.15 -12.59 -24.65
CA ASP A 303 0.11 -11.61 -24.85
C ASP A 303 0.63 -10.19 -24.65
N ARG A 304 0.09 -9.27 -25.47
CA ARG A 304 0.30 -7.83 -25.35
C ARG A 304 -0.99 -7.16 -24.93
N VAL A 305 -0.92 -6.43 -23.82
CA VAL A 305 -2.03 -5.65 -23.31
C VAL A 305 -1.86 -4.19 -23.71
N GLY A 306 -2.78 -3.64 -24.49
CA GLY A 306 -2.77 -2.23 -24.85
C GLY A 306 -3.44 -1.36 -23.77
N VAL A 307 -2.74 -0.31 -23.34
CA VAL A 307 -3.23 0.74 -22.44
C VAL A 307 -2.84 2.10 -23.05
N GLY A 308 -3.77 2.74 -23.76
CA GLY A 308 -3.48 3.94 -24.53
C GLY A 308 -2.42 3.69 -25.60
N LYS A 309 -1.25 4.33 -25.49
CA LYS A 309 -0.11 4.12 -26.42
C LYS A 309 0.90 3.09 -25.92
N PHE A 310 0.67 2.53 -24.74
CA PHE A 310 1.59 1.59 -24.10
C PHE A 310 1.13 0.15 -24.34
N GLU A 311 2.10 -0.75 -24.44
CA GLU A 311 1.86 -2.20 -24.45
C GLU A 311 2.48 -2.83 -23.20
N LEU A 312 1.72 -3.63 -22.47
CA LEU A 312 2.21 -4.39 -21.33
C LEU A 312 2.32 -5.87 -21.71
N SER A 313 3.35 -6.55 -21.21
CA SER A 313 3.51 -8.01 -21.37
C SER A 313 4.14 -8.62 -20.13
N LEU A 314 3.96 -9.92 -19.94
CA LEU A 314 4.59 -10.67 -18.86
C LEU A 314 5.87 -11.33 -19.35
N ALA A 315 6.93 -11.24 -18.56
CA ALA A 315 8.16 -11.99 -18.76
C ALA A 315 8.46 -12.84 -17.52
N GLU A 316 8.97 -14.05 -17.72
CA GLU A 316 9.56 -14.82 -16.63
C GLU A 316 10.81 -14.10 -16.11
N ALA A 317 11.19 -14.35 -14.85
CA ALA A 317 12.38 -13.72 -14.27
C ALA A 317 13.68 -13.98 -15.09
N ALA A 318 13.72 -15.06 -15.89
CA ALA A 318 14.81 -15.38 -16.80
C ALA A 318 14.73 -14.65 -18.16
N ASP A 319 13.54 -14.19 -18.57
CA ASP A 319 13.28 -13.56 -19.88
C ASP A 319 13.28 -12.03 -19.83
N THR A 320 13.61 -11.44 -18.67
CA THR A 320 13.71 -9.98 -18.56
C THR A 320 14.82 -9.48 -19.47
N VAL A 321 14.44 -8.70 -20.47
CA VAL A 321 15.36 -8.01 -21.38
C VAL A 321 16.34 -7.19 -20.53
N SER A 322 17.61 -7.58 -20.52
CA SER A 322 18.67 -6.63 -20.20
C SER A 322 18.62 -5.54 -21.26
N PRO A 323 18.66 -4.25 -20.92
CA PRO A 323 18.55 -3.15 -21.89
C PRO A 323 19.78 -3.03 -22.82
N ASP A 324 20.35 -4.15 -23.25
CA ASP A 324 21.42 -4.27 -24.24
C ASP A 324 20.87 -4.91 -25.52
N ALA A 325 20.22 -4.09 -26.34
CA ALA A 325 20.10 -4.33 -27.77
C ALA A 325 20.72 -3.15 -28.52
N THR A 326 22.02 -2.94 -28.30
CA THR A 326 22.94 -2.31 -29.27
C THR A 326 24.29 -3.00 -29.06
N MET A 327 24.83 -3.61 -30.12
CA MET A 327 26.02 -4.45 -30.07
C MET A 327 27.23 -3.79 -29.37
N HIS A 328 27.98 -4.56 -28.59
CA HIS A 328 29.35 -4.99 -28.94
C HIS A 328 29.92 -6.00 -27.92
N LEU A 329 30.34 -7.16 -28.45
CA LEU A 329 31.45 -8.03 -28.00
C LEU A 329 31.50 -8.45 -26.52
N MET A 330 31.13 -9.70 -26.24
CA MET A 330 31.78 -10.49 -25.18
C MET A 330 33.16 -10.96 -25.70
N PRO A 331 34.18 -11.28 -24.87
CA PRO A 331 34.09 -11.57 -23.44
C PRO A 331 35.18 -10.89 -22.57
N ARG A 332 34.85 -10.47 -21.36
CA ARG A 332 35.79 -10.51 -20.22
C ARG A 332 35.03 -10.37 -18.92
N ALA A 333 35.37 -11.19 -17.94
CA ALA A 333 34.88 -11.10 -16.57
C ALA A 333 35.10 -9.67 -16.04
N ALA A 334 34.05 -8.85 -16.05
CA ALA A 334 34.07 -7.59 -15.33
C ALA A 334 33.96 -7.92 -13.85
N GLY A 335 35.03 -7.65 -13.11
CA GLY A 335 35.15 -7.98 -11.69
C GLY A 335 33.96 -7.48 -10.89
N GLU A 336 33.50 -8.32 -9.98
CA GLU A 336 32.37 -8.05 -9.09
C GLU A 336 32.65 -6.74 -8.31
N VAL A 337 31.89 -5.68 -8.57
CA VAL A 337 31.95 -4.44 -7.79
C VAL A 337 31.03 -4.61 -6.58
N ARG A 338 31.52 -4.31 -5.38
CA ARG A 338 30.82 -4.48 -4.12
C ARG A 338 30.63 -3.16 -3.40
N LEU A 339 29.55 -3.06 -2.65
CA LEU A 339 29.37 -2.03 -1.64
C LEU A 339 29.79 -2.61 -0.27
N VAL A 340 30.81 -2.01 0.33
CA VAL A 340 31.43 -2.52 1.57
C VAL A 340 31.42 -1.45 2.65
N GLY A 341 30.90 -1.76 3.82
CA GLY A 341 30.89 -0.85 4.97
C GLY A 341 29.77 -1.17 5.94
N ASP A 342 29.87 -0.69 7.18
CA ASP A 342 28.82 -0.87 8.20
C ASP A 342 28.43 -2.34 8.47
N GLY A 343 29.37 -3.28 8.28
CA GLY A 343 29.16 -4.71 8.50
C GLY A 343 28.53 -5.46 7.32
N VAL A 344 28.31 -4.80 6.18
CA VAL A 344 27.83 -5.43 4.94
C VAL A 344 28.91 -5.43 3.85
N SER A 345 28.94 -6.52 3.07
CA SER A 345 29.73 -6.65 1.84
C SER A 345 28.82 -7.32 0.82
N ILE A 346 28.26 -6.52 -0.09
CA ILE A 346 27.21 -6.96 -1.01
C ILE A 346 27.63 -6.57 -2.44
N PRO A 347 27.45 -7.45 -3.44
CA PRO A 347 27.67 -7.08 -4.83
C PRO A 347 26.71 -5.98 -5.25
N LEU A 348 27.23 -4.98 -5.97
CA LEU A 348 26.41 -4.06 -6.72
C LEU A 348 25.77 -4.87 -7.87
N ALA A 349 24.51 -5.23 -7.66
CA ALA A 349 23.67 -5.83 -8.68
C ALA A 349 22.97 -4.74 -9.51
N ARG A 350 22.21 -5.18 -10.52
CA ARG A 350 21.47 -4.32 -11.44
C ARG A 350 20.65 -3.21 -10.75
N GLN A 351 20.13 -3.48 -9.56
CA GLN A 351 19.51 -2.49 -8.68
C GLN A 351 19.73 -2.87 -7.21
N LEU A 352 20.12 -1.89 -6.39
CA LEU A 352 20.33 -2.04 -4.95
C LEU A 352 19.76 -0.83 -4.21
N SER A 353 18.93 -1.08 -3.21
CA SER A 353 18.30 -0.06 -2.37
C SER A 353 19.03 0.14 -1.04
N ILE A 354 19.21 1.40 -0.66
CA ILE A 354 19.81 1.81 0.61
C ILE A 354 18.78 2.59 1.41
N GLY A 355 18.52 2.19 2.65
CA GLY A 355 17.56 2.91 3.48
C GLY A 355 17.45 2.37 4.89
N ARG A 356 16.60 3.01 5.71
CA ARG A 356 16.45 2.63 7.12
C ARG A 356 15.66 1.33 7.30
N SER A 357 14.86 0.95 6.30
CA SER A 357 14.03 -0.25 6.33
C SER A 357 14.90 -1.51 6.39
N ALA A 358 14.44 -2.53 7.12
CA ALA A 358 15.02 -3.87 7.04
C ALA A 358 14.73 -4.55 5.69
N SER A 359 13.79 -4.02 4.90
CA SER A 359 13.49 -4.46 3.53
C SER A 359 14.33 -3.76 2.46
N ALA A 360 15.20 -2.82 2.83
CA ALA A 360 16.20 -2.29 1.91
C ALA A 360 17.37 -3.27 1.80
N ASP A 361 17.96 -3.39 0.62
CA ASP A 361 19.08 -4.31 0.38
C ASP A 361 20.29 -3.98 1.27
N VAL A 362 20.48 -2.68 1.57
CA VAL A 362 21.46 -2.18 2.52
C VAL A 362 20.79 -1.29 3.54
N GLN A 363 20.86 -1.70 4.80
CA GLN A 363 20.29 -0.93 5.89
C GLN A 363 21.23 0.20 6.32
N ALA A 364 20.77 1.44 6.17
CA ALA A 364 21.48 2.63 6.59
C ALA A 364 20.92 3.21 7.90
N ARG A 365 21.82 3.62 8.80
CA ARG A 365 21.53 4.13 10.13
C ARG A 365 21.31 5.63 10.10
N GLY A 366 20.41 6.12 10.95
CA GLY A 366 20.18 7.56 11.16
C GLY A 366 18.72 7.96 11.00
N TRP A 367 18.28 8.89 11.84
CA TRP A 367 16.87 9.28 11.91
C TRP A 367 16.37 10.04 10.67
N ARG A 368 17.28 10.68 9.91
CA ARG A 368 16.96 11.38 8.64
C ARG A 368 16.97 10.44 7.42
N VAL A 369 17.35 9.17 7.59
CA VAL A 369 17.34 8.19 6.50
C VAL A 369 15.90 7.68 6.30
N ARG A 370 15.41 7.76 5.06
CA ARG A 370 14.07 7.27 4.68
C ARG A 370 14.06 5.73 4.58
N PRO A 371 12.90 5.07 4.64
CA PRO A 371 12.83 3.60 4.52
C PRO A 371 13.57 3.06 3.29
N PHE A 372 13.41 3.72 2.13
CA PHE A 372 14.22 3.58 0.92
C PHE A 372 14.76 4.96 0.58
N HIS A 373 16.01 5.24 0.93
CA HIS A 373 16.59 6.58 0.87
C HIS A 373 17.37 6.85 -0.42
N ALA A 374 18.02 5.84 -0.95
CA ALA A 374 18.72 5.92 -2.22
C ALA A 374 18.68 4.57 -2.95
N LEU A 375 18.88 4.62 -4.27
CA LEU A 375 19.02 3.48 -5.16
C LEU A 375 20.38 3.57 -5.84
N ILE A 376 21.06 2.45 -5.96
CA ILE A 376 22.18 2.27 -6.88
C ILE A 376 21.64 1.44 -8.04
N LEU A 377 21.80 1.94 -9.25
CA LEU A 377 21.33 1.32 -10.48
C LEU A 377 22.51 1.07 -11.40
N GLU A 378 22.59 -0.10 -12.00
CA GLU A 378 23.56 -0.35 -13.07
C GLU A 378 23.02 0.24 -14.39
N GLU A 379 23.73 1.21 -14.96
CA GLU A 379 23.38 1.87 -16.23
C GLU A 379 24.11 1.27 -17.45
N GLY A 380 25.10 0.40 -17.19
CA GLY A 380 25.87 -0.37 -18.17
C GLY A 380 26.84 -1.28 -17.42
N PRO A 381 27.50 -2.26 -18.08
CA PRO A 381 28.33 -3.26 -17.40
C PRO A 381 29.38 -2.63 -16.47
N GLY A 382 29.20 -2.78 -15.15
CA GLY A 382 30.10 -2.21 -14.13
C GLY A 382 29.97 -0.69 -13.91
N VAL A 383 28.96 -0.05 -14.49
CA VAL A 383 28.68 1.38 -14.41
C VAL A 383 27.48 1.61 -13.52
N PHE A 384 27.71 2.09 -12.30
CA PHE A 384 26.67 2.24 -11.29
C PHE A 384 26.33 3.71 -11.07
N ARG A 385 25.04 4.04 -10.98
CA ARG A 385 24.54 5.37 -10.64
C ARG A 385 23.76 5.36 -9.34
N LEU A 386 24.15 6.24 -8.43
CA LEU A 386 23.40 6.58 -7.23
C LEU A 386 22.27 7.55 -7.56
N ARG A 387 21.04 7.27 -7.12
CA ARG A 387 19.88 8.17 -7.16
C ARG A 387 19.23 8.26 -5.79
N CYS A 388 18.99 9.49 -5.34
CA CYS A 388 18.37 9.74 -4.04
C CYS A 388 16.84 9.78 -4.16
N THR A 389 16.15 8.98 -3.36
CA THR A 389 14.68 8.96 -3.26
C THR A 389 14.19 9.68 -2.00
N GLY A 390 15.05 9.80 -0.98
CA GLY A 390 14.67 10.27 0.35
C GLY A 390 15.40 11.50 0.89
N GLY A 391 16.28 12.11 0.09
CA GLY A 391 17.15 13.24 0.46
C GLY A 391 18.58 13.06 -0.08
N PRO A 392 19.41 14.12 -0.16
CA PRO A 392 20.73 14.03 -0.78
C PRO A 392 21.69 13.16 0.04
N VAL A 393 22.39 12.26 -0.64
CA VAL A 393 23.47 11.44 -0.09
C VAL A 393 24.79 12.18 -0.22
N GLN A 394 25.73 11.97 0.72
CA GLN A 394 27.09 12.47 0.55
C GLN A 394 27.94 11.46 -0.22
N LEU A 395 28.49 11.88 -1.35
CA LEU A 395 29.45 11.12 -2.15
C LEU A 395 30.78 11.87 -2.11
N ASN A 396 31.84 11.22 -1.59
CA ASN A 396 33.18 11.82 -1.45
C ASN A 396 33.15 13.21 -0.76
N GLY A 397 32.30 13.35 0.28
CA GLY A 397 32.13 14.59 1.04
C GLY A 397 31.20 15.64 0.41
N ARG A 398 30.70 15.44 -0.82
CA ARG A 398 29.77 16.35 -1.50
C ARG A 398 28.35 15.82 -1.47
N ARG A 399 27.36 16.69 -1.22
CA ARG A 399 25.95 16.31 -1.30
C ARG A 399 25.51 16.19 -2.75
N VAL A 400 25.00 15.02 -3.12
CA VAL A 400 24.49 14.72 -4.46
C VAL A 400 23.05 14.22 -4.37
N LYS A 401 22.22 14.58 -5.35
CA LYS A 401 20.91 13.96 -5.56
C LYS A 401 21.01 12.76 -6.52
N GLU A 402 21.99 12.82 -7.41
CA GLU A 402 22.30 11.78 -8.38
C GLU A 402 23.80 11.87 -8.75
N SER A 403 24.49 10.75 -8.89
CA SER A 403 25.89 10.72 -9.34
C SER A 403 26.28 9.33 -9.82
N LEU A 404 27.18 9.27 -10.80
CA LEU A 404 27.88 8.03 -11.13
C LEU A 404 28.80 7.65 -9.97
N LEU A 405 28.90 6.35 -9.71
CA LEU A 405 29.78 5.73 -8.72
C LEU A 405 31.00 5.13 -9.41
N ARG A 406 32.14 5.29 -8.78
CA ARG A 406 33.43 4.73 -9.18
C ARG A 406 33.99 3.86 -8.05
N PRO A 407 34.82 2.85 -8.36
CA PRO A 407 35.60 2.17 -7.33
C PRO A 407 36.34 3.20 -6.45
N ARG A 408 36.37 2.94 -5.15
CA ARG A 408 36.87 3.77 -4.05
C ARG A 408 36.00 4.98 -3.69
N ASP A 409 34.86 5.18 -4.35
CA ASP A 409 33.90 6.17 -3.90
C ASP A 409 33.36 5.84 -2.52
N VAL A 410 33.23 6.87 -1.69
CA VAL A 410 32.68 6.77 -0.35
C VAL A 410 31.31 7.41 -0.32
N LEU A 411 30.30 6.60 -0.02
CA LEU A 411 28.93 7.00 0.20
C LEU A 411 28.66 7.14 1.70
N VAL A 412 28.05 8.25 2.10
CA VAL A 412 27.55 8.44 3.46
C VAL A 412 26.05 8.71 3.40
N VAL A 413 25.28 7.76 3.95
CA VAL A 413 23.82 7.79 4.04
C VAL A 413 23.44 7.88 5.51
N GLY A 414 23.04 9.07 5.97
CA GLY A 414 22.80 9.31 7.38
C GLY A 414 24.08 9.18 8.22
N ARG A 415 24.13 8.15 9.08
CA ARG A 415 25.29 7.76 9.90
C ARG A 415 26.05 6.57 9.34
N SER A 416 25.56 5.95 8.27
CA SER A 416 26.20 4.80 7.63
C SER A 416 27.17 5.23 6.55
N ARG A 417 28.32 4.56 6.50
CA ARG A 417 29.40 4.83 5.54
C ARG A 417 29.70 3.56 4.77
N PHE A 418 29.75 3.68 3.44
CA PHE A 418 30.01 2.59 2.52
C PHE A 418 31.06 3.01 1.50
N THR A 419 31.86 2.05 1.05
CA THR A 419 32.88 2.22 0.03
C THR A 419 32.56 1.29 -1.14
N VAL A 420 32.63 1.81 -2.36
CA VAL A 420 32.55 1.00 -3.57
C VAL A 420 33.90 0.31 -3.78
N GLN A 421 33.97 -1.01 -3.79
CA GLN A 421 35.20 -1.78 -3.99
C GLN A 421 35.08 -2.64 -5.24
N ALA A 422 36.15 -2.74 -6.03
CA ALA A 422 36.24 -3.76 -7.08
C ALA A 422 36.89 -5.01 -6.50
N ALA A 423 36.46 -6.21 -6.90
CA ALA A 423 36.95 -7.50 -6.39
C ALA A 423 38.47 -7.76 -6.46
N PHE A 424 39.26 -6.89 -7.10
CA PHE A 424 40.71 -7.05 -7.24
C PHE A 424 41.57 -6.24 -6.24
N ASP A 425 40.99 -5.55 -5.26
CA ASP A 425 41.77 -4.83 -4.22
C ASP A 425 41.95 -5.70 -2.94
N GLY A 426 42.44 -6.94 -3.07
CA GLY A 426 42.58 -7.83 -1.91
C GLY A 426 43.40 -9.11 -2.09
N GLU A 427 44.68 -8.98 -2.47
CA GLU A 427 45.78 -9.80 -1.92
C GLU A 427 47.12 -9.18 -2.36
N ASP A 428 47.67 -8.31 -1.52
CA ASP A 428 49.12 -8.16 -1.39
C ASP A 428 49.44 -8.43 0.09
N THR A 429 49.43 -9.71 0.45
CA THR A 429 50.39 -10.18 1.45
C THR A 429 51.74 -10.29 0.76
N GLN A 430 52.71 -9.49 1.19
CA GLN A 430 54.01 -9.94 1.70
C GLN A 430 54.99 -8.75 1.78
N GLY A 431 55.61 -8.58 2.96
CA GLY A 431 56.65 -7.58 3.23
C GLY A 431 56.77 -7.28 4.70
#